data_AF-A0AAE0AU80-F1
#
_entry.id   AF-A0AAE0AU80-F1
#
_cell.length_a   1.000
_cell.length_b   1.000
_cell.length_c   1.000
_cell.angle_alpha   90.00
_cell.angle_beta   90.00
_cell.angle_gamma   90.00
#
_symmetry.space_group_name_H-M   'P 1'
#
loop_
_entity.id
_entity.type
_entity.pdbx_description
1 polymer ?
#
loop_
_entity_poly.entity_id
_entity_poly.type
_entity_poly.pdbx_seq_one_letter_code
_entity_poly.pdbx_strand_id
1 'polypeptide(L)'
;MSAVSFNGKPLSPDVTVDETWFSDPAFCEKSKLWYMLGKTFAEEAAWKFSEENGIDMVAINPGMVIGPLLQSQLTLDSGPSVMPVLNLAKGVKIPYKTYRWVDVRDVANAHIQAFKNPSACGRYCLADTVWLNELQTVSGFLRSYASFTLI
;
A
#
# COMPACT_ATOMS: atom_id res chain seq x y z
N MET A 1 -2.39 1.10 1.96
CA MET A 1 -3.84 1.24 2.06
C MET A 1 -4.14 1.93 3.38
N SER A 2 -3.45 3.04 3.62
CA SER A 2 -3.40 3.70 4.92
C SER A 2 -4.69 4.45 5.24
N ALA A 3 -5.35 4.98 4.20
CA ALA A 3 -6.66 5.62 4.29
C ALA A 3 -7.84 4.63 4.10
N VAL A 4 -7.57 3.33 3.91
CA VAL A 4 -8.59 2.31 3.59
C VAL A 4 -8.85 1.36 4.75
N SER A 5 -7.81 0.72 5.29
CA SER A 5 -7.98 -0.51 6.08
C SER A 5 -7.92 -0.36 7.60
N PHE A 6 -7.75 0.84 8.16
CA PHE A 6 -7.52 1.07 9.59
C PHE A 6 -8.76 1.63 10.28
N ASN A 7 -9.76 0.78 10.52
CA ASN A 7 -11.06 1.18 11.07
C ASN A 7 -11.61 0.26 12.17
N GLY A 8 -10.75 -0.61 12.74
CA GLY A 8 -11.13 -1.51 13.82
C GLY A 8 -12.06 -2.67 13.43
N LYS A 9 -12.49 -2.77 12.17
CA LYS A 9 -13.27 -3.91 11.68
C LYS A 9 -12.40 -5.18 11.67
N PRO A 10 -12.91 -6.32 12.16
CA PRO A 10 -12.19 -7.59 12.07
C PRO A 10 -11.90 -7.97 10.61
N LEU A 11 -10.72 -8.52 10.35
CA LEU A 11 -10.32 -9.05 9.05
C LEU A 11 -10.41 -10.58 9.08
N SER A 12 -11.62 -11.12 9.07
CA SER A 12 -11.86 -12.56 8.93
C SER A 12 -11.71 -13.00 7.45
N PRO A 13 -11.53 -14.30 7.16
CA PRO A 13 -11.29 -14.77 5.79
C PRO A 13 -12.40 -14.45 4.77
N ASP A 14 -13.62 -14.20 5.24
CA ASP A 14 -14.80 -13.83 4.47
C ASP A 14 -14.92 -12.31 4.20
N VAL A 15 -14.08 -11.50 4.83
CA VAL A 15 -14.10 -10.05 4.67
C VAL A 15 -13.23 -9.63 3.49
N THR A 16 -13.87 -9.06 2.47
CA THR A 16 -13.19 -8.37 1.37
C THR A 16 -13.02 -6.89 1.71
N VAL A 17 -11.79 -6.41 1.63
CA VAL A 17 -11.48 -4.97 1.76
C VAL A 17 -11.41 -4.39 0.36
N ASP A 18 -12.22 -3.38 0.09
CA ASP A 18 -12.33 -2.71 -1.20
C ASP A 18 -12.33 -1.18 -1.04
N GLU A 19 -12.58 -0.47 -2.13
CA GLU A 19 -12.58 0.99 -2.25
C GLU A 19 -13.67 1.68 -1.41
N THR A 20 -14.68 0.93 -0.94
CA THR A 20 -15.74 1.45 -0.08
C THR A 20 -15.30 1.56 1.38
N TRP A 21 -14.16 0.94 1.73
CA TRP A 21 -13.60 1.01 3.07
C TRP A 21 -12.82 2.30 3.28
N PHE A 22 -13.06 2.93 4.42
CA PHE A 22 -12.29 4.06 4.90
C PHE A 22 -11.68 3.72 6.26
N SER A 23 -10.48 4.24 6.49
CA SER A 23 -9.87 4.23 7.82
C SER A 23 -10.62 5.21 8.72
N ASP A 24 -10.78 4.85 9.99
CA ASP A 24 -11.48 5.66 10.97
C ASP A 24 -10.46 6.54 11.72
N PRO A 25 -10.55 7.88 11.62
CA PRO A 25 -9.68 8.79 12.34
C PRO A 25 -9.65 8.53 13.85
N ALA A 26 -10.81 8.26 14.47
CA ALA A 26 -10.91 8.04 15.91
C ALA A 26 -10.21 6.74 16.33
N PHE A 27 -10.39 5.67 15.53
CA PHE A 27 -9.66 4.43 15.72
C PHE A 27 -8.15 4.62 15.58
N CYS A 28 -7.71 5.34 14.55
CA CYS A 28 -6.30 5.61 14.30
C CYS A 28 -5.67 6.43 15.43
N GLU A 29 -6.33 7.47 15.91
CA GLU A 29 -5.88 8.31 17.01
C GLU A 29 -5.77 7.52 18.32
N LYS A 30 -6.83 6.80 18.71
CA LYS A 30 -6.86 5.95 19.92
C LYS A 30 -5.73 4.91 19.90
N SER A 31 -5.41 4.38 18.72
CA SER A 31 -4.37 3.38 18.51
C SER A 31 -2.99 3.98 18.21
N LYS A 32 -2.84 5.30 18.26
CA LYS A 32 -1.60 6.06 17.97
C LYS A 32 -1.01 5.76 16.57
N LEU A 33 -1.87 5.47 15.59
CA LEU A 33 -1.52 5.19 14.20
C LEU A 33 -1.41 6.49 13.40
N TRP A 34 -0.51 7.39 13.82
CA TRP A 34 -0.42 8.76 13.31
C TRP A 34 -0.18 8.86 11.80
N TYR A 35 0.58 7.94 11.23
CA TYR A 35 0.79 7.88 9.78
C TYR A 35 -0.53 7.58 9.04
N MET A 36 -1.30 6.60 9.53
CA MET A 36 -2.58 6.22 8.93
C MET A 36 -3.60 7.36 9.09
N LEU A 37 -3.62 8.01 10.26
CA LEU A 37 -4.43 9.19 10.51
C LEU A 37 -4.10 10.31 9.52
N GLY A 38 -2.82 10.66 9.38
CA GLY A 38 -2.37 11.71 8.47
C GLY A 38 -2.71 11.41 7.01
N LYS A 39 -2.57 10.15 6.56
CA LYS A 39 -2.98 9.73 5.21
C LYS A 39 -4.49 9.78 5.01
N THR A 40 -5.27 9.47 6.04
CA THR A 40 -6.74 9.55 6.00
C THR A 40 -7.19 11.00 5.80
N PHE A 41 -6.70 11.93 6.63
CA PHE A 41 -7.05 13.35 6.49
C PHE A 41 -6.53 13.98 5.21
N ALA A 42 -5.35 13.58 4.73
CA ALA A 42 -4.82 14.07 3.47
C ALA A 42 -5.71 13.67 2.27
N GLU A 43 -6.21 12.43 2.26
CA GLU A 43 -7.12 11.97 1.20
C GLU A 43 -8.48 12.67 1.27
N GLU A 44 -9.06 12.83 2.46
CA GLU A 44 -10.31 13.58 2.66
C GLU A 44 -10.18 15.03 2.20
N ALA A 45 -9.09 15.70 2.57
CA ALA A 45 -8.83 17.08 2.16
C ALA A 45 -8.63 17.20 0.64
N ALA A 46 -7.94 16.24 0.01
CA ALA A 46 -7.74 16.23 -1.43
C ALA A 46 -9.06 16.04 -2.20
N TRP A 47 -9.93 15.12 -1.77
CA TRP A 47 -11.25 14.93 -2.36
C TRP A 47 -12.10 16.19 -2.26
N LYS A 48 -12.21 16.76 -1.06
CA LYS A 48 -12.96 18.01 -0.84
C LYS A 48 -12.43 19.14 -1.73
N PHE A 49 -11.12 19.33 -1.78
CA PHE A 49 -10.51 20.34 -2.64
C PHE A 49 -10.80 20.09 -4.13
N SER A 50 -10.75 18.83 -4.57
CA SER A 50 -11.01 18.48 -5.97
C SER A 50 -12.45 18.81 -6.38
N GLU A 51 -13.43 18.49 -5.53
CA GLU A 51 -14.85 18.77 -5.76
C GLU A 51 -15.12 20.28 -5.78
N GLU A 52 -14.56 21.03 -4.82
CA GLU A 52 -14.73 22.48 -4.72
C GLU A 52 -14.11 23.25 -5.90
N ASN A 53 -13.12 22.67 -6.57
CA ASN A 53 -12.37 23.31 -7.65
C ASN A 53 -12.60 22.68 -9.03
N GLY A 54 -13.53 21.71 -9.15
CA GLY A 54 -13.83 21.04 -10.42
C GLY A 54 -12.64 20.28 -11.01
N ILE A 55 -11.79 19.70 -10.16
CA ILE A 55 -10.64 18.88 -10.56
C ILE A 55 -11.07 17.42 -10.64
N ASP A 56 -10.84 16.78 -11.77
CA ASP A 56 -11.01 15.32 -11.91
C ASP A 56 -9.86 14.60 -11.19
N MET A 57 -10.21 13.81 -10.16
CA MET A 57 -9.26 13.18 -9.25
C MET A 57 -9.49 11.66 -9.18
N VAL A 58 -8.38 10.92 -9.18
CA VAL A 58 -8.34 9.48 -8.92
C VAL A 58 -7.31 9.22 -7.82
N ALA A 59 -7.65 8.37 -6.85
CA ALA A 59 -6.76 7.99 -5.75
C ALA A 59 -6.26 6.55 -5.90
N ILE A 60 -4.94 6.36 -5.95
CA ILE A 60 -4.30 5.04 -5.91
C ILE A 60 -3.88 4.73 -4.48
N ASN A 61 -4.39 3.63 -3.92
CA ASN A 61 -4.23 3.21 -2.54
C ASN A 61 -3.40 1.91 -2.43
N PRO A 62 -2.06 1.98 -2.53
CA PRO A 62 -1.21 0.79 -2.54
C PRO A 62 -1.01 0.20 -1.14
N GLY A 63 -0.80 -1.11 -1.02
CA GLY A 63 -0.30 -1.78 0.19
C GLY A 63 1.13 -1.37 0.57
N MET A 64 1.88 -2.29 1.18
CA MET A 64 3.33 -2.12 1.37
C MET A 64 4.04 -2.25 0.03
N VAL A 65 4.62 -1.14 -0.43
CA VAL A 65 5.31 -1.07 -1.71
C VAL A 65 6.73 -1.63 -1.57
N ILE A 66 7.03 -2.67 -2.34
CA ILE A 66 8.37 -3.28 -2.43
C ILE A 66 8.80 -3.40 -3.88
N GLY A 67 10.09 -3.66 -4.12
CA GLY A 67 10.64 -3.79 -5.46
C GLY A 67 12.02 -3.16 -5.58
N PRO A 68 12.56 -3.09 -6.80
CA PRO A 68 13.88 -2.52 -7.03
C PRO A 68 13.93 -1.04 -6.65
N LEU A 69 15.01 -0.64 -5.98
CA LEU A 69 15.27 0.76 -5.64
C LEU A 69 15.99 1.43 -6.80
N LEU A 70 15.48 2.59 -7.22
CA LEU A 70 16.20 3.46 -8.16
C LEU A 70 17.29 4.29 -7.48
N GLN A 71 17.13 4.54 -6.18
CA GLN A 71 18.09 5.27 -5.35
C GLN A 71 19.11 4.33 -4.73
N SER A 72 20.35 4.81 -4.57
CA SER A 72 21.47 4.06 -3.98
C SER A 72 21.40 3.94 -2.45
N GLN A 73 20.48 4.64 -1.80
CA GLN A 73 20.32 4.69 -0.34
C GLN A 73 18.85 4.45 0.05
N LEU A 74 18.65 3.75 1.17
CA LEU A 74 17.32 3.62 1.77
C LEU A 74 16.93 4.95 2.43
N THR A 75 15.77 5.50 2.07
CA THR A 75 15.17 6.66 2.74
C THR A 75 14.28 6.23 3.89
N LEU A 76 13.99 7.17 4.80
CA LEU A 76 13.01 7.00 5.87
C LEU A 76 11.64 6.55 5.34
N ASP A 77 11.27 6.93 4.11
CA ASP A 77 10.01 6.53 3.47
C ASP A 77 10.04 5.09 2.95
N SER A 78 11.19 4.61 2.46
CA SER A 78 11.38 3.21 2.08
C SER A 78 11.60 2.30 3.30
N GLY A 79 11.98 2.87 4.45
CA GLY A 79 12.28 2.12 5.66
C GLY A 79 11.12 1.22 6.12
N PRO A 80 9.90 1.73 6.34
CA PRO A 80 8.77 0.93 6.79
C PRO A 80 8.39 -0.23 5.86
N SER A 81 8.63 -0.13 4.54
CA SER A 81 8.32 -1.20 3.59
C SER A 81 9.50 -2.16 3.35
N VAL A 82 10.74 -1.67 3.38
CA VAL A 82 11.95 -2.45 3.09
C VAL A 82 12.55 -3.10 4.34
N MET A 83 12.42 -2.47 5.51
CA MET A 83 12.99 -2.99 6.77
C MET A 83 12.44 -4.35 7.20
N PRO A 84 11.14 -4.68 7.05
CA PRO A 84 10.65 -6.03 7.34
C PRO A 84 11.32 -7.08 6.44
N VAL A 85 11.49 -6.79 5.15
CA VAL A 85 12.16 -7.66 4.18
C VAL A 85 13.66 -7.81 4.52
N LEU A 86 14.34 -6.71 4.85
CA LEU A 86 15.75 -6.72 5.22
C LEU A 86 16.01 -7.46 6.53
N ASN A 87 15.16 -7.26 7.53
CA ASN A 87 15.24 -7.97 8.82
C ASN A 87 15.06 -9.47 8.62
N LEU A 88 14.08 -9.86 7.80
CA LEU A 88 13.89 -11.26 7.43
C LEU A 88 15.11 -11.82 6.70
N ALA A 89 15.70 -11.09 5.75
CA ALA A 89 16.93 -11.47 5.04
C ALA A 89 18.15 -11.63 5.97
N LYS A 90 18.18 -10.87 7.07
CA LYS A 90 19.20 -10.97 8.13
C LYS A 90 18.88 -12.04 9.17
N GLY A 91 17.82 -12.83 8.99
CA GLY A 91 17.42 -13.89 9.93
C GLY A 91 16.78 -13.38 11.23
N VAL A 92 16.37 -12.11 11.28
CA VAL A 92 15.67 -11.54 12.44
C VAL A 92 14.24 -12.07 12.46
N LYS A 93 13.83 -12.66 13.59
CA LYS A 93 12.44 -13.08 13.80
C LYS A 93 11.52 -11.86 13.82
N ILE A 94 10.65 -11.79 12.83
CA ILE A 94 9.57 -10.81 12.76
C ILE A 94 8.28 -11.45 13.30
N PRO A 95 7.45 -10.71 14.06
CA PRO A 95 6.16 -11.23 14.51
C PRO A 95 5.27 -11.57 13.32
N TYR A 96 4.52 -12.67 13.40
CA TYR A 96 3.54 -13.07 12.38
C TYR A 96 2.54 -11.93 12.14
N LYS A 97 2.68 -11.28 10.99
CA LYS A 97 1.79 -10.23 10.53
C LYS A 97 1.51 -10.46 9.06
N THR A 98 0.23 -10.53 8.72
CA THR A 98 -0.19 -10.50 7.32
C THR A 98 -0.01 -9.08 6.81
N TYR A 99 0.76 -8.96 5.75
CA TYR A 99 0.98 -7.70 5.07
C TYR A 99 0.40 -7.81 3.67
N ARG A 100 -0.20 -6.71 3.22
CA ARG A 100 -0.68 -6.56 1.85
C ARG A 100 0.45 -5.89 1.08
N TRP A 101 1.00 -6.54 0.06
CA TRP A 101 2.18 -6.07 -0.66
C TRP A 101 1.82 -5.66 -2.06
N VAL A 102 2.67 -4.86 -2.69
CA VAL A 102 2.53 -4.52 -4.11
C VAL A 102 3.91 -4.18 -4.67
N ASP A 103 4.19 -4.60 -5.90
CA ASP A 103 5.42 -4.21 -6.58
C ASP A 103 5.36 -2.72 -6.97
N VAL A 104 6.46 -1.99 -6.77
CA VAL A 104 6.58 -0.57 -7.11
C VAL A 104 6.27 -0.28 -8.58
N ARG A 105 6.57 -1.23 -9.48
CA ARG A 105 6.26 -1.12 -10.92
C ARG A 105 4.77 -1.24 -11.18
N ASP A 106 4.06 -2.09 -10.45
CA ASP A 106 2.60 -2.20 -10.54
C ASP A 106 1.92 -0.92 -10.06
N VAL A 107 2.43 -0.33 -8.97
CA VAL A 107 1.97 0.99 -8.49
C VAL A 107 2.20 2.06 -9.55
N ALA A 108 3.39 2.12 -10.15
CA ALA A 108 3.69 3.09 -11.21
C ALA A 108 2.78 2.91 -12.43
N ASN A 109 2.58 1.67 -12.87
CA ASN A 109 1.71 1.34 -13.99
C ASN A 109 0.24 1.72 -13.70
N ALA A 110 -0.25 1.49 -12.49
CA ALA A 110 -1.61 1.88 -12.12
C ALA A 110 -1.83 3.39 -12.18
N HIS A 111 -0.86 4.21 -11.74
CA HIS A 111 -0.94 5.67 -11.90
C HIS A 111 -1.00 6.06 -13.38
N ILE A 112 -0.16 5.46 -14.23
CA ILE A 112 -0.15 5.71 -15.67
C ILE A 112 -1.49 5.31 -16.31
N GLN A 113 -2.04 4.15 -15.95
CA GLN A 113 -3.30 3.65 -16.49
C GLN A 113 -4.49 4.49 -16.02
N ALA A 114 -4.54 4.86 -14.74
CA ALA A 114 -5.57 5.74 -14.20
C ALA A 114 -5.57 7.10 -14.91
N PHE A 115 -4.39 7.68 -15.17
CA PHE A 115 -4.29 8.94 -15.89
C PHE A 115 -4.70 8.84 -17.36
N LYS A 116 -4.36 7.71 -18.03
CA LYS A 116 -4.64 7.53 -19.47
C LYS A 116 -6.06 7.10 -19.78
N ASN A 117 -6.75 6.46 -18.84
CA ASN A 117 -8.11 5.94 -19.03
C ASN A 117 -9.13 7.01 -18.66
N PRO A 118 -9.87 7.61 -19.61
CA PRO A 118 -10.86 8.65 -19.31
C PRO A 118 -12.05 8.17 -18.47
N SER A 119 -12.21 6.85 -18.31
CA SER A 119 -13.25 6.24 -17.47
C SER A 119 -12.75 5.87 -16.08
N ALA A 120 -11.48 6.11 -15.75
CA ALA A 120 -10.97 5.89 -14.40
C ALA A 120 -11.56 6.93 -13.45
N CYS A 121 -12.09 6.50 -12.30
CA CYS A 121 -12.70 7.39 -11.32
C CYS A 121 -12.58 6.83 -9.90
N GLY A 122 -12.69 7.72 -8.91
CA GLY A 122 -12.74 7.33 -7.51
C GLY A 122 -11.40 6.80 -6.99
N ARG A 123 -11.44 5.67 -6.29
CA ARG A 123 -10.32 5.09 -5.54
C ARG A 123 -9.97 3.74 -6.14
N TYR A 124 -8.71 3.31 -6.03
CA TYR A 124 -8.27 1.97 -6.43
C TYR A 124 -7.33 1.38 -5.38
N CYS A 125 -7.70 0.24 -4.79
CA CYS A 125 -6.85 -0.52 -3.90
C CYS A 125 -5.83 -1.34 -4.71
N LEU A 126 -4.56 -1.19 -4.36
CA LEU A 126 -3.47 -1.92 -5.02
C LEU A 126 -2.77 -2.83 -4.01
N ALA A 127 -3.12 -4.10 -4.04
CA ALA A 127 -2.52 -5.08 -3.17
C ALA A 127 -2.63 -6.51 -3.70
N ASP A 128 -1.53 -7.23 -3.52
CA ASP A 128 -1.49 -8.67 -3.49
C ASP A 128 -1.38 -9.16 -2.03
N THR A 129 -1.92 -10.34 -1.75
CA THR A 129 -1.90 -10.92 -0.40
C THR A 129 -0.78 -11.92 -0.30
N VAL A 130 0.28 -11.56 0.44
CA VAL A 130 1.42 -12.45 0.68
C VAL A 130 1.61 -12.66 2.19
N TRP A 131 1.62 -13.92 2.60
CA TRP A 131 1.89 -14.30 3.99
C TRP A 131 3.40 -14.22 4.26
N LEU A 132 3.84 -13.37 5.19
CA LEU A 132 5.21 -13.45 5.72
C LEU A 132 5.27 -14.53 6.79
N ASN A 133 5.47 -15.77 6.36
CA ASN A 133 5.86 -16.87 7.24
C ASN A 133 7.32 -17.27 7.04
N GLU A 134 7.89 -17.13 5.84
CA GLU A 134 9.24 -17.58 5.51
C GLU A 134 9.90 -16.69 4.42
N LEU A 135 11.24 -16.66 4.40
CA LEU A 135 12.03 -16.04 3.32
C LEU A 135 11.66 -16.57 1.93
N GLN A 136 11.18 -17.81 1.85
CA GLN A 136 10.75 -18.44 0.61
C GLN A 136 9.52 -17.76 0.01
N THR A 137 8.57 -17.29 0.83
CA THR A 137 7.36 -16.61 0.36
C THR A 137 7.67 -15.20 -0.16
N VAL A 138 8.53 -14.46 0.56
CA VAL A 138 9.00 -13.15 0.12
C VAL A 138 9.90 -13.27 -1.12
N SER A 139 10.80 -14.25 -1.14
CA SER A 139 11.64 -14.48 -2.32
C SER A 139 10.84 -15.00 -3.52
N GLY A 140 9.78 -15.80 -3.30
CA GLY A 140 8.84 -16.22 -4.34
C GLY A 140 8.09 -15.05 -4.95
N PHE A 141 7.55 -14.16 -4.12
CA PHE A 141 6.98 -12.89 -4.56
C PHE A 141 8.01 -12.03 -5.31
N LEU A 142 9.20 -11.80 -4.75
CA LEU A 142 10.22 -11.01 -5.45
C LEU A 142 10.68 -11.68 -6.76
N ARG A 143 10.71 -13.02 -6.85
CA ARG A 143 11.11 -13.78 -8.05
C ARG A 143 10.04 -13.78 -9.14
N SER A 144 8.75 -13.83 -8.80
CA SER A 144 7.67 -13.70 -9.80
C SER A 144 7.79 -12.38 -10.55
N TYR A 145 8.32 -11.33 -9.89
CA TYR A 145 8.56 -10.04 -10.52
C TYR A 145 10.02 -9.79 -10.99
N ALA A 146 10.98 -10.64 -10.62
CA ALA A 146 12.35 -10.61 -11.15
C ALA A 146 12.45 -11.21 -12.57
N SER A 147 11.42 -11.93 -13.01
CA SER A 147 11.34 -12.48 -14.38
C SER A 147 11.02 -11.42 -15.44
N PHE A 148 10.71 -10.17 -15.04
CA PHE A 148 10.60 -9.00 -15.92
C PHE A 148 11.88 -8.15 -15.93
N THR A 149 13.05 -8.81 -16.02
CA THR A 149 14.34 -8.14 -16.20
C THR A 149 14.72 -8.17 -17.68
N LEU A 150 15.00 -6.98 -18.25
CA LEU A 150 15.50 -6.66 -19.59
C LEU A 150 14.49 -6.68 -20.75
N ILE A 151 13.89 -5.51 -20.99
CA ILE A 151 13.99 -4.80 -22.27
C ILE A 151 14.27 -3.32 -21.97
#